data_AF-A0A4R2DUD1-F1
#
_entry.id   AF-A0A4R2DUD1-F1
#
_cell.length_a   1.000
_cell.length_b   1.000
_cell.length_c   1.000
_cell.angle_alpha   90.00
_cell.angle_beta   90.00
_cell.angle_gamma   90.00
#
_symmetry.space_group_name_H-M   'P 1'
#
loop_
_entity.id
_entity.type
_entity.pdbx_description
1 polymer ?
#
loop_
_entity_poly.entity_id
_entity_poly.type
_entity_poly.pdbx_seq_one_letter_code
_entity_poly.pdbx_strand_id
1 'polypeptide(L)'
;MTVRSAQVLLAAAARAVDAARATPTEDTTAEASIEVATAKVVAARAARAARAARAARAALEAANALFELGGTRSASGSANLARYWRDARTHTLHDATRWKLQHSADGR
;
A
#
# COMPACT_ATOMS: atom_id res chain seq x y z
N MET A 1 -7.83 1.32 -3.13
CA MET A 1 -7.78 2.35 -2.06
C MET A 1 -6.51 3.16 -2.19
N THR A 2 -6.61 4.36 -2.76
CA THR A 2 -5.46 5.23 -3.04
C THR A 2 -5.08 6.03 -1.79
N VAL A 3 -3.84 6.51 -1.72
CA VAL A 3 -3.39 7.47 -0.68
C VAL A 3 -4.32 8.68 -0.62
N ARG A 4 -4.89 9.10 -1.77
CA ARG A 4 -5.87 10.18 -1.85
C ARG A 4 -7.14 9.89 -1.05
N SER A 5 -7.70 8.68 -1.13
CA SER A 5 -8.86 8.32 -0.30
C SER A 5 -8.54 8.42 1.20
N ALA A 6 -7.34 8.00 1.61
CA ALA A 6 -6.91 8.13 3.00
C ALA A 6 -6.77 9.60 3.43
N GLN A 7 -6.24 10.47 2.55
CA GLN A 7 -6.14 11.91 2.82
C GLN A 7 -7.51 12.58 2.93
N VAL A 8 -8.45 12.22 2.06
CA VAL A 8 -9.82 12.75 2.10
C VAL A 8 -10.52 12.39 3.40
N LEU A 9 -10.44 11.11 3.83
CA LEU A 9 -11.03 10.66 5.09
C LEU A 9 -10.32 11.24 6.31
N LEU A 10 -9.00 11.44 6.23
CA LEU A 10 -8.27 12.14 7.29
C LEU A 10 -8.76 13.58 7.46
N ALA A 11 -9.02 14.28 6.35
CA ALA A 11 -9.57 15.64 6.39
C ALA A 11 -11.02 15.65 6.91
N ALA A 12 -11.82 14.63 6.60
CA ALA A 12 -13.17 14.47 7.17
C ALA A 12 -13.12 14.26 8.69
N ALA A 13 -12.27 13.34 9.16
CA ALA A 13 -12.06 13.10 10.58
C ALA A 13 -11.57 14.35 11.33
N ALA A 14 -10.68 15.14 10.73
CA ALA A 14 -10.23 16.41 11.32
C ALA A 14 -11.40 17.38 11.53
N ARG A 15 -12.26 17.56 10.51
CA ARG A 15 -13.45 18.42 10.63
C ARG A 15 -14.43 17.94 11.70
N ALA A 16 -14.65 16.63 11.79
CA ALA A 16 -15.54 16.06 12.81
C ALA A 16 -14.98 16.26 14.23
N VAL A 17 -13.66 16.11 14.41
CA VAL A 17 -12.98 16.42 15.68
C VAL A 17 -13.11 17.91 16.01
N ASP A 18 -12.89 18.80 15.05
CA ASP A 18 -13.01 20.24 15.29
C ASP A 18 -14.45 20.62 15.69
N ALA A 19 -15.46 20.02 15.07
CA ALA A 19 -16.86 20.20 15.43
C ALA A 19 -17.17 19.71 16.86
N ALA A 20 -16.71 18.50 17.21
CA ALA A 20 -16.89 17.95 18.56
C ALA A 20 -16.16 18.78 19.63
N ARG A 21 -15.00 19.38 19.30
CA ARG A 21 -14.29 20.29 20.20
C ARG A 21 -15.01 21.62 20.38
N ALA A 22 -15.64 22.14 19.33
CA ALA A 22 -16.41 23.39 19.39
C ALA A 22 -17.74 23.21 20.13
N THR A 23 -18.38 22.04 20.04
CA THR A 23 -19.66 21.76 20.69
C THR A 23 -19.68 20.32 21.24
N PRO A 24 -19.07 20.08 22.41
CA PRO A 24 -18.93 18.73 22.94
C PRO A 24 -20.25 18.19 23.48
N THR A 25 -20.83 17.26 22.73
CA THR A 25 -22.00 16.46 23.09
C THR A 25 -21.68 14.98 22.89
N GLU A 26 -22.53 14.08 23.41
CA GLU A 26 -22.38 12.64 23.16
C GLU A 26 -22.41 12.33 21.65
N ASP A 27 -23.35 12.92 20.92
CA ASP A 27 -23.52 12.72 19.48
C ASP A 27 -22.29 13.19 18.68
N THR A 28 -21.82 14.42 18.91
CA THR A 28 -20.68 14.98 18.17
C THR A 28 -19.38 14.23 18.48
N THR A 29 -19.22 13.78 19.73
CA THR A 29 -18.07 12.96 20.14
C THR A 29 -18.11 11.57 19.52
N ALA A 30 -19.31 10.96 19.44
CA ALA A 30 -19.50 9.66 18.79
C ALA A 30 -19.22 9.74 17.29
N GLU A 31 -19.74 10.76 16.59
CA GLU A 31 -19.50 11.01 15.18
C GLU A 31 -18.00 11.19 14.89
N ALA A 32 -17.33 12.06 15.65
CA ALA A 32 -15.88 12.25 15.53
C ALA A 32 -15.10 10.95 15.74
N SER A 33 -15.52 10.11 16.70
CA SER A 33 -14.88 8.81 16.96
C SER A 33 -15.02 7.85 15.78
N ILE A 34 -16.19 7.79 15.16
CA ILE A 34 -16.46 6.94 13.99
C ILE A 34 -15.62 7.41 12.78
N GLU A 35 -15.57 8.70 12.52
CA GLU A 35 -14.79 9.27 11.41
C GLU A 35 -13.28 9.03 11.61
N VAL A 36 -12.77 9.25 12.83
CA VAL A 36 -11.37 8.95 13.17
C VAL A 36 -11.06 7.45 13.01
N ALA A 37 -11.94 6.57 13.46
CA ALA A 37 -11.75 5.12 13.29
C ALA A 37 -11.71 4.73 11.82
N THR A 38 -12.62 5.29 11.01
CA THR A 38 -12.67 5.08 9.56
C THR A 38 -11.40 5.56 8.88
N ALA A 39 -10.95 6.78 9.17
CA ALA A 39 -9.71 7.33 8.63
C ALA A 39 -8.49 6.47 8.97
N LYS A 40 -8.38 5.98 10.22
CA LYS A 40 -7.28 5.10 10.66
C LYS A 40 -7.24 3.79 9.87
N VAL A 41 -8.39 3.12 9.71
CA VAL A 41 -8.47 1.87 8.96
C VAL A 41 -8.04 2.08 7.51
N VAL A 42 -8.53 3.13 6.85
CA VAL A 42 -8.18 3.40 5.46
C VAL A 42 -6.72 3.80 5.31
N ALA A 43 -6.18 4.63 6.20
CA ALA A 43 -4.77 5.00 6.20
C ALA A 43 -3.85 3.78 6.39
N ALA A 44 -4.18 2.89 7.32
CA ALA A 44 -3.42 1.65 7.54
C ALA A 44 -3.44 0.74 6.30
N ARG A 45 -4.59 0.60 5.64
CA ARG A 45 -4.72 -0.17 4.39
C ARG A 45 -3.91 0.45 3.25
N ALA A 46 -3.98 1.77 3.09
CA ALA A 46 -3.20 2.49 2.08
C ALA A 46 -1.68 2.34 2.32
N ALA A 47 -1.23 2.46 3.58
CA ALA A 47 0.18 2.27 3.94
C ALA A 47 0.66 0.83 3.70
N ARG A 48 -0.16 -0.18 4.01
CA ARG A 48 0.15 -1.59 3.71
C ARG A 48 0.29 -1.81 2.20
N ALA A 49 -0.65 -1.30 1.41
CA ALA A 49 -0.60 -1.41 -0.04
C ALA A 49 0.62 -0.72 -0.64
N ALA A 50 0.95 0.50 -0.18
CA ALA A 50 2.13 1.23 -0.62
C ALA A 50 3.43 0.49 -0.27
N ARG A 51 3.52 -0.10 0.94
CA ARG A 51 4.67 -0.89 1.38
C ARG A 51 4.83 -2.17 0.57
N ALA A 52 3.74 -2.89 0.29
CA ALA A 52 3.75 -4.06 -0.59
C ALA A 52 4.22 -3.69 -2.01
N ALA A 53 3.70 -2.59 -2.58
CA ALA A 53 4.11 -2.12 -3.89
C ALA A 53 5.58 -1.67 -3.95
N ARG A 54 6.13 -1.10 -2.87
CA ARG A 54 7.56 -0.76 -2.78
C ARG A 54 8.42 -2.01 -2.64
N ALA A 55 8.05 -2.94 -1.78
CA ALA A 55 8.76 -4.21 -1.61
C ALA A 55 8.81 -5.01 -2.91
N ALA A 56 7.70 -5.08 -3.64
CA ALA A 56 7.61 -5.68 -4.96
C ALA A 56 8.61 -5.09 -5.97
N ARG A 57 8.71 -3.75 -6.04
CA ARG A 57 9.68 -3.07 -6.91
C ARG A 57 11.11 -3.33 -6.48
N ALA A 58 11.40 -3.16 -5.19
CA ALA A 58 12.74 -3.36 -4.64
C ALA A 58 13.23 -4.81 -4.85
N ALA A 59 12.35 -5.81 -4.71
CA ALA A 59 12.70 -7.21 -4.96
C ALA A 59 13.08 -7.46 -6.43
N LEU A 60 12.33 -6.90 -7.38
CA LEU A 60 12.64 -7.02 -8.81
C LEU A 60 13.92 -6.27 -9.18
N GLU A 61 14.10 -5.05 -8.67
CA GLU A 61 15.31 -4.25 -8.87
C GLU A 61 16.55 -4.97 -8.33
N ALA A 62 16.49 -5.50 -7.11
CA ALA A 62 17.58 -6.25 -6.51
C ALA A 62 17.89 -7.54 -7.28
N ALA A 63 16.86 -8.27 -7.70
CA ALA A 63 17.04 -9.49 -8.50
C ALA A 63 17.68 -9.20 -9.87
N ASN A 64 17.34 -8.08 -10.52
CA ASN A 64 17.99 -7.66 -11.76
C ASN A 64 19.44 -7.22 -11.52
N ALA A 65 19.68 -6.36 -10.52
CA ALA A 65 21.02 -5.85 -10.20
C ALA A 65 22.01 -6.98 -9.90
N LEU A 66 21.54 -8.08 -9.33
CA LEU A 66 22.35 -9.26 -9.06
C LEU A 66 22.95 -9.87 -10.35
N PHE A 67 22.25 -9.83 -11.48
CA PHE A 67 22.77 -10.28 -12.77
C PHE A 67 23.72 -9.26 -13.41
N GLU A 68 23.37 -7.98 -13.34
CA GLU A 68 24.21 -6.89 -13.86
C GLU A 68 25.59 -6.87 -13.17
N LEU A 69 25.61 -7.04 -11.85
CA LEU A 69 26.85 -7.02 -11.06
C LEU A 69 27.59 -8.35 -11.07
N GLY A 70 26.87 -9.48 -11.08
CA GLY A 70 27.46 -10.82 -11.03
C GLY A 70 28.01 -11.32 -12.36
N GLY A 71 27.67 -10.66 -13.48
CA GLY A 71 28.08 -11.05 -14.82
C GLY A 71 27.64 -12.47 -15.19
N THR A 72 28.28 -13.08 -16.19
CA THR A 72 27.87 -14.39 -16.73
C THR A 72 27.83 -15.52 -15.69
N ARG A 73 28.66 -15.46 -14.64
CA ARG A 73 28.67 -16.45 -13.55
C ARG A 73 27.37 -16.47 -12.74
N SER A 74 26.66 -15.35 -12.67
CA SER A 74 25.37 -15.27 -11.98
C SER A 74 24.26 -16.06 -12.66
N ALA A 75 24.40 -16.34 -13.96
CA ALA A 75 23.47 -17.17 -14.72
C ALA A 75 23.72 -18.69 -14.58
N SER A 76 24.74 -19.10 -13.81
CA SER A 76 25.02 -20.51 -13.59
C SER A 76 23.85 -21.23 -12.92
N GLY A 77 23.49 -22.40 -13.44
CA GLY A 77 22.50 -23.27 -12.83
C GLY A 77 22.86 -23.69 -11.41
N SER A 78 24.16 -23.85 -11.10
CA SER A 78 24.63 -24.22 -9.76
C SER A 78 24.37 -23.15 -8.71
N ALA A 79 24.45 -21.86 -9.08
CA ALA A 79 24.15 -20.75 -8.18
C ALA A 79 22.63 -20.53 -8.03
N ASN A 80 21.85 -20.92 -9.04
CA ASN A 80 20.39 -20.87 -9.09
C ASN A 80 19.84 -19.46 -8.75
N LEU A 81 20.56 -18.40 -9.10
CA LEU A 81 20.21 -17.03 -8.72
C LEU A 81 18.96 -16.52 -9.45
N ALA A 82 18.65 -17.11 -10.61
CA ALA A 82 17.40 -16.86 -11.35
C ALA A 82 16.13 -17.23 -10.58
N ARG A 83 16.22 -18.00 -9.49
CA ARG A 83 15.07 -18.23 -8.60
C ARG A 83 14.54 -16.93 -8.01
N TYR A 84 15.42 -16.02 -7.59
CA TYR A 84 15.01 -14.78 -6.91
C TYR A 84 14.17 -13.87 -7.82
N TRP A 85 14.54 -13.80 -9.10
CA TRP A 85 13.76 -13.08 -10.09
C TRP A 85 12.39 -13.74 -10.33
N ARG A 86 12.35 -15.08 -10.47
CA ARG A 86 11.10 -15.83 -10.69
C ARG A 86 10.15 -15.74 -9.50
N ASP A 87 10.68 -15.84 -8.29
CA ASP A 87 9.90 -15.75 -7.05
C ASP A 87 9.34 -14.34 -6.87
N ALA A 88 10.18 -13.30 -7.06
CA ALA A 88 9.74 -11.92 -7.04
C ALA A 88 8.65 -11.68 -8.10
N ARG A 89 8.85 -12.15 -9.34
CA ARG A 89 7.90 -11.98 -10.43
C ARG A 89 6.57 -12.65 -10.12
N THR A 90 6.60 -13.89 -9.63
CA THR A 90 5.42 -14.64 -9.18
C THR A 90 4.66 -13.86 -8.09
N HIS A 91 5.35 -13.43 -7.02
CA HIS A 91 4.73 -12.65 -5.95
C HIS A 91 4.12 -11.33 -6.45
N THR A 92 4.82 -10.59 -7.33
CA THR A 92 4.29 -9.33 -7.87
C THR A 92 3.10 -9.50 -8.82
N LEU A 93 2.99 -10.65 -9.50
CA LEU A 93 1.87 -10.97 -10.41
C LEU A 93 0.63 -11.46 -9.66
N HIS A 94 0.82 -12.25 -8.58
CA HIS A 94 -0.28 -12.78 -7.78
C HIS A 94 -0.82 -11.79 -6.74
N ASP A 95 -0.13 -10.67 -6.47
CA ASP A 95 -0.62 -9.68 -5.53
C ASP A 95 -1.88 -8.98 -6.06
N ALA A 96 -3.03 -9.46 -5.57
CA ALA A 96 -4.36 -8.97 -5.87
C ALA A 96 -4.54 -7.46 -5.60
N THR A 97 -3.66 -6.85 -4.82
CA THR A 97 -3.72 -5.43 -4.48
C THR A 97 -3.51 -4.56 -5.73
N ARG A 98 -2.71 -5.02 -6.71
CA ARG A 98 -2.43 -4.25 -7.94
C ARG A 98 -3.68 -4.07 -8.81
N TRP A 99 -4.44 -5.15 -9.07
CA TRP A 99 -5.64 -5.07 -9.91
C TRP A 99 -6.75 -4.30 -9.21
N LYS A 100 -6.97 -4.50 -7.91
CA LYS A 100 -8.00 -3.76 -7.16
C LYS A 100 -7.68 -2.26 -7.05
N LEU A 101 -6.41 -1.86 -7.04
CA LEU A 101 -6.03 -0.45 -7.06
C LEU A 101 -6.24 0.21 -8.44
N GLN A 102 -6.02 -0.53 -9.53
CA GLN A 102 -6.20 -0.04 -10.89
C GLN A 102 -7.69 0.05 -11.29
N HIS A 103 -8.50 -0.95 -10.93
CA HIS A 103 -9.90 -1.07 -11.38
C HIS A 103 -10.91 -0.34 -10.48
N SER A 104 -10.59 -0.06 -9.21
CA SER A 104 -11.48 0.73 -8.34
C SER A 104 -11.32 2.24 -8.49
N ALA A 105 -10.47 2.71 -9.41
CA ALA A 105 -10.33 4.12 -9.77
C ALA A 105 -11.11 4.50 -11.04
N ASP A 106 -11.76 3.52 -11.70
CA ASP A 106 -12.47 3.69 -12.97
C ASP A 106 -13.99 3.46 -12.85
N GLY A 107 -14.52 3.49 -11.62
CA GLY A 107 -15.94 3.36 -11.35
C GLY A 107 -16.43 4.55 -10.56
N ARG A 108 -16.99 5.52 -11.29
CA ARG A 108 -18.01 6.52 -10.90
C ARG A 108 -18.04 6.95 -9.43
#